data_AF-A0A966R1Q9-F1
#
_entry.id   AF-A0A966R1Q9-F1
#
_cell.length_a   1.000
_cell.length_b   1.000
_cell.length_c   1.000
_cell.angle_alpha   90.00
_cell.angle_beta   90.00
_cell.angle_gamma   90.00
#
_symmetry.space_group_name_H-M   'P 1'
#
loop_
_entity.id
_entity.type
_entity.pdbx_description
1 polymer ?
#
loop_
_entity_poly.entity_id
_entity_poly.type
_entity_poly.pdbx_seq_one_letter_code
_entity_poly.pdbx_strand_id
1 'polypeptide(L)'
;MNNGFGKPKYGNASESSYSKLFKLEDGKELIVRILPPMKSLADSGKWALFHSVHFSKRTDLSEEEKQVILEPLESFIRKHNVDRKWYINVMDVSGAFGHVTISHRLKKQLDDLMEKIRNNEGVDPISIEQGIWLSFRRTGKKLSVVDTVEAVYNREELNGRKVNVLKVAPLTDQQVSDALVQCHDLTEIVRSISIDQMNLLVGSSGDPEEVDKVFALGSFSRTDRERSASRREASAQATAYTAAAKTVAVTNVAPATTSDQDEEALLMAKLAAIRANKQKMVATTTTPATPPASATAVTATSVPEPQPTKTTTKNVMAELPEDKFLELFES
;
A
#
# COMPACT_ATOMS: atom_id res chain seq x y z
N MET A 1 26.50 3.59 41.01
CA MET A 1 25.12 4.07 40.81
C MET A 1 24.53 3.28 39.66
N ASN A 2 23.74 2.25 39.97
CA ASN A 2 23.07 1.38 39.00
C ASN A 2 21.69 1.97 38.71
N ASN A 3 21.43 2.39 37.47
CA ASN A 3 20.09 2.76 37.04
C ASN A 3 19.27 1.47 36.88
N GLY A 4 18.53 1.13 37.93
CA GLY A 4 17.64 -0.03 38.06
C GLY A 4 16.35 0.08 37.24
N PHE A 5 16.44 0.41 35.96
CA PHE A 5 15.37 0.13 35.00
C PHE A 5 15.85 -0.99 34.10
N GLY A 6 15.40 -2.21 34.43
CA GLY A 6 15.61 -3.37 33.58
C GLY A 6 15.13 -3.06 32.17
N LYS A 7 16.03 -3.22 31.18
CA LYS A 7 15.61 -3.25 29.77
C LYS A 7 14.53 -4.33 29.65
N PRO A 8 13.33 -4.03 29.12
CA PRO A 8 12.36 -5.09 28.86
C PRO A 8 13.04 -6.13 27.98
N LYS A 9 13.13 -7.37 28.48
CA LYS A 9 13.48 -8.54 27.67
C LYS A 9 12.28 -8.79 26.76
N TYR A 10 12.13 -8.00 25.70
CA TYR A 10 11.50 -8.51 24.50
C TYR A 10 12.38 -9.69 24.09
N GLY A 11 11.85 -10.91 24.28
CA GLY A 11 12.52 -12.11 23.84
C GLY A 11 12.93 -11.95 22.38
N ASN A 12 14.02 -12.63 21.99
CA ASN A 12 14.59 -12.65 20.65
C ASN A 12 13.56 -13.12 19.59
N ALA A 13 12.49 -12.37 19.34
CA ALA A 13 11.89 -12.29 18.02
C ALA A 13 13.01 -11.73 17.17
N SER A 14 13.67 -12.60 16.41
CA SER A 14 14.77 -12.24 15.55
C SER A 14 14.35 -11.00 14.75
N GLU A 15 15.27 -10.05 14.61
CA GLU A 15 15.13 -8.85 13.78
C GLU A 15 14.58 -9.16 12.35
N SER A 16 14.61 -10.44 11.95
CA SER A 16 14.03 -10.99 10.73
C SER A 16 12.48 -11.07 10.67
N SER A 17 11.72 -10.84 11.75
CA SER A 17 10.24 -10.96 11.70
C SER A 17 9.51 -9.64 11.49
N TYR A 18 10.18 -8.49 11.60
CA TYR A 18 9.57 -7.18 11.38
C TYR A 18 9.85 -6.72 9.95
N SER A 19 8.80 -6.51 9.15
CA SER A 19 8.96 -5.94 7.81
C SER A 19 9.72 -4.62 7.89
N LYS A 20 10.73 -4.45 7.04
CA LYS A 20 11.56 -3.24 7.00
C LYS A 20 10.69 -2.01 6.74
N LEU A 21 10.74 -1.02 7.62
CA LEU A 21 10.12 0.29 7.41
C LEU A 21 11.11 1.19 6.67
N PHE A 22 10.79 1.56 5.44
CA PHE A 22 11.53 2.56 4.68
C PHE A 22 11.05 3.95 5.10
N LYS A 23 11.93 4.72 5.75
CA LYS A 23 11.64 6.09 6.17
C LYS A 23 12.12 7.07 5.11
N LEU A 24 11.30 8.06 4.80
CA LEU A 24 11.75 9.24 4.03
C LEU A 24 12.58 10.11 4.97
N GLU A 25 13.88 10.20 4.69
CA GLU A 25 14.82 11.03 5.43
C GLU A 25 15.04 12.37 4.70
N ASP A 26 15.24 13.44 5.47
CA ASP A 26 15.44 14.79 4.93
C ASP A 26 16.70 14.83 4.05
N GLY A 27 16.54 15.32 2.82
CA GLY A 27 17.65 15.45 1.87
C GLY A 27 18.14 14.14 1.26
N LYS A 28 17.52 13.00 1.57
CA LYS A 28 17.81 11.72 0.91
C LYS A 28 16.72 11.34 -0.08
N GLU A 29 17.17 10.70 -1.15
CA GLU A 29 16.30 10.14 -2.17
C GLU A 29 16.04 8.67 -1.86
N LEU A 30 14.77 8.29 -1.78
CA LEU A 30 14.33 6.91 -1.61
C LEU A 30 13.77 6.42 -2.95
N ILE A 31 14.57 5.64 -3.67
CA ILE A 31 14.14 5.02 -4.93
C ILE A 31 13.57 3.64 -4.62
N VAL A 32 12.28 3.46 -4.92
CA VAL A 32 11.55 2.23 -4.65
C VAL A 32 10.60 1.89 -5.79
N ARG A 33 10.23 0.62 -5.86
CA ARG A 33 9.14 0.12 -6.68
C ARG A 33 7.95 -0.20 -5.79
N ILE A 34 6.77 0.26 -6.19
CA ILE A 34 5.52 -0.10 -5.51
C ILE A 34 5.09 -1.50 -5.92
N LEU A 35 4.68 -2.31 -4.94
CA LEU A 35 4.21 -3.66 -5.17
C LEU A 35 2.70 -3.69 -5.45
N PRO A 36 2.22 -4.67 -6.24
CA PRO A 36 0.79 -4.87 -6.46
C PRO A 36 0.03 -5.21 -5.17
N PRO A 37 -1.31 -5.21 -5.21
CA PRO A 37 -2.14 -5.74 -4.13
C PRO A 37 -1.67 -7.15 -3.74
N MET A 38 -1.43 -7.36 -2.44
CA MET A 38 -0.97 -8.64 -1.88
C MET A 38 -1.76 -9.00 -0.63
N LYS A 39 -1.78 -10.28 -0.26
CA LYS A 39 -2.42 -10.80 0.97
C LYS A 39 -3.89 -10.37 1.07
N SER A 40 -4.36 -9.94 2.23
CA SER A 40 -5.75 -9.52 2.42
C SER A 40 -6.19 -8.39 1.48
N LEU A 41 -5.25 -7.58 0.97
CA LEU A 41 -5.58 -6.52 0.03
C LEU A 41 -5.71 -6.99 -1.42
N ALA A 42 -5.19 -8.18 -1.77
CA ALA A 42 -5.31 -8.75 -3.12
C ALA A 42 -6.78 -8.89 -3.54
N ASP A 43 -7.63 -9.40 -2.65
CA ASP A 43 -9.07 -9.58 -2.90
C ASP A 43 -9.79 -8.26 -3.17
N SER A 44 -9.31 -7.17 -2.57
CA SER A 44 -9.88 -5.83 -2.73
C SER A 44 -9.32 -5.04 -3.90
N GLY A 45 -8.24 -5.52 -4.52
CA GLY A 45 -7.47 -4.78 -5.53
C GLY A 45 -6.79 -3.51 -5.01
N LYS A 46 -6.76 -3.28 -3.69
CA LYS A 46 -6.09 -2.12 -3.09
C LYS A 46 -4.61 -2.41 -2.88
N TRP A 47 -3.75 -1.44 -3.17
CA TRP A 47 -2.30 -1.58 -3.01
C TRP A 47 -1.72 -0.71 -1.88
N ALA A 48 -2.58 0.07 -1.23
CA ALA A 48 -2.22 0.95 -0.12
C ALA A 48 -3.28 0.93 0.97
N LEU A 49 -2.85 1.02 2.23
CA LEU A 49 -3.75 1.20 3.37
C LEU A 49 -3.77 2.65 3.81
N PHE A 50 -4.96 3.22 3.93
CA PHE A 50 -5.17 4.53 4.54
C PHE A 50 -5.32 4.41 6.05
N HIS A 51 -4.65 5.29 6.80
CA HIS A 51 -4.82 5.43 8.23
C HIS A 51 -4.91 6.90 8.63
N SER A 52 -5.90 7.22 9.46
CA SER A 52 -6.08 8.54 10.03
C SER A 52 -6.18 8.44 11.54
N VAL A 53 -5.35 9.21 12.23
CA VAL A 53 -5.42 9.37 13.69
C VAL A 53 -6.06 10.72 13.99
N HIS A 54 -7.06 10.70 14.85
CA HIS A 54 -7.69 11.89 15.40
C HIS A 54 -7.21 12.09 16.83
N PHE A 55 -6.63 13.25 17.11
CA PHE A 55 -6.30 13.64 18.47
C PHE A 55 -7.41 14.53 19.01
N SER A 56 -8.23 14.00 19.92
CA SER A 56 -9.08 14.81 20.78
C SER A 56 -8.44 14.92 22.16
N LYS A 57 -8.48 16.12 22.75
CA LYS A 57 -8.26 16.27 24.19
C LYS A 57 -9.61 16.03 24.86
N ARG A 58 -9.64 15.21 25.91
CA ARG A 58 -10.84 15.10 26.77
C ARG A 58 -11.02 16.42 27.51
N THR A 59 -12.24 16.93 27.48
CA THR A 59 -12.72 18.04 28.31
C THR A 59 -13.94 17.57 29.08
N ASP A 60 -13.95 17.80 30.40
CA ASP A 60 -15.01 17.35 31.32
C ASP A 60 -16.19 18.34 31.34
N LEU A 61 -16.84 18.53 30.18
CA LEU A 61 -17.96 19.48 30.01
C LEU A 61 -19.32 18.77 30.03
N SER A 62 -20.40 19.48 30.36
CA SER A 62 -21.77 18.95 30.31
C SER A 62 -22.27 18.74 28.87
N GLU A 63 -23.26 17.88 28.62
CA GLU A 63 -23.75 17.56 27.25
C GLU A 63 -24.25 18.79 26.48
N GLU A 64 -24.83 19.78 27.17
CA GLU A 64 -25.34 21.02 26.58
C GLU A 64 -24.20 21.95 26.18
N GLU A 65 -23.16 22.04 27.00
CA GLU A 65 -21.93 22.78 26.70
C GLU A 65 -21.14 22.09 25.59
N LYS A 66 -21.11 20.75 25.58
CA LYS A 66 -20.47 19.97 24.52
C LYS A 66 -21.03 20.36 23.17
N GLN A 67 -22.34 20.46 22.98
CA GLN A 67 -22.89 20.75 21.65
C GLN A 67 -22.49 22.14 21.12
N VAL A 68 -22.48 23.16 21.98
CA VAL A 68 -22.09 24.54 21.61
C VAL A 68 -20.57 24.63 21.36
N ILE A 69 -19.79 23.86 22.11
CA ILE A 69 -18.33 23.84 22.02
C ILE A 69 -17.83 22.91 20.89
N LEU A 70 -18.59 21.86 20.55
CA LEU A 70 -18.23 20.83 19.58
C LEU A 70 -18.18 21.37 18.14
N GLU A 71 -19.07 22.26 17.71
CA GLU A 71 -19.02 22.77 16.34
C GLU A 71 -17.70 23.51 16.03
N PRO A 72 -17.27 24.47 16.86
CA PRO A 72 -15.96 25.10 16.73
C PRO A 72 -14.81 24.11 16.90
N LEU A 73 -14.90 23.15 17.82
CA LEU A 73 -13.84 22.16 18.05
C LEU A 73 -13.73 21.12 16.95
N GLU A 74 -14.82 20.68 16.34
CA GLU A 74 -14.81 19.80 15.18
C GLU A 74 -14.21 20.51 13.97
N SER A 75 -14.62 21.75 13.74
CA SER A 75 -14.00 22.65 12.76
C SER A 75 -12.49 22.75 13.02
N PHE A 76 -12.10 22.98 14.27
CA PHE A 76 -10.70 23.09 14.68
C PHE A 76 -9.94 21.76 14.51
N ILE A 77 -10.48 20.63 14.95
CA ILE A 77 -9.87 19.30 14.83
C ILE A 77 -9.72 18.93 13.35
N ARG A 78 -10.76 19.16 12.53
CA ARG A 78 -10.71 18.97 11.06
C ARG A 78 -9.62 19.83 10.43
N LYS A 79 -9.43 21.05 10.91
CA LYS A 79 -8.48 22.02 10.38
C LYS A 79 -7.05 21.80 10.88
N HIS A 80 -6.86 21.25 12.08
CA HIS A 80 -5.58 21.31 12.78
C HIS A 80 -4.95 19.98 13.19
N ASN A 81 -5.63 18.82 13.20
CA ASN A 81 -5.03 17.65 13.85
C ASN A 81 -5.44 16.26 13.37
N VAL A 82 -5.67 16.08 12.06
CA VAL A 82 -5.78 14.72 11.49
C VAL A 82 -4.46 14.36 10.84
N ASP A 83 -3.64 13.56 11.52
CA ASP A 83 -2.50 12.95 10.86
C ASP A 83 -3.02 11.82 9.96
N ARG A 84 -2.79 11.98 8.66
CA ARG A 84 -3.26 11.07 7.61
C ARG A 84 -2.05 10.45 6.94
N LYS A 85 -1.89 9.16 7.15
CA LYS A 85 -0.79 8.36 6.61
C LYS A 85 -1.31 7.29 5.67
N TRP A 86 -0.51 6.98 4.67
CA TRP A 86 -0.70 5.83 3.79
C TRP A 86 0.47 4.88 3.96
N TYR A 87 0.17 3.59 4.09
CA TYR A 87 1.15 2.52 4.10
C TYR A 87 1.13 1.81 2.75
N ILE A 88 2.30 1.61 2.16
CA ILE A 88 2.46 1.02 0.83
C ILE A 88 3.59 -0.01 0.90
N ASN A 89 3.34 -1.21 0.40
CA ASN A 89 4.38 -2.23 0.26
C ASN A 89 5.29 -1.88 -0.93
N VAL A 90 6.60 -1.93 -0.71
CA VAL A 90 7.61 -1.51 -1.69
C VAL A 90 8.83 -2.43 -1.70
N MET A 91 9.55 -2.41 -2.83
CA MET A 91 10.86 -3.02 -3.00
C MET A 91 11.89 -1.92 -3.28
N ASP A 92 13.02 -1.90 -2.56
CA ASP A 92 14.11 -0.95 -2.83
C ASP A 92 15.02 -1.40 -3.98
N VAL A 93 15.94 -0.54 -4.41
CA VAL A 93 16.91 -0.85 -5.48
C VAL A 93 17.84 -2.02 -5.12
N SER A 94 18.00 -2.33 -3.83
CA SER A 94 18.78 -3.49 -3.38
C SER A 94 17.99 -4.80 -3.44
N GLY A 95 16.69 -4.74 -3.75
CA GLY A 95 15.79 -5.89 -3.76
C GLY A 95 15.23 -6.23 -2.37
N ALA A 96 15.44 -5.38 -1.36
CA ALA A 96 14.86 -5.59 -0.04
C ALA A 96 13.39 -5.16 -0.02
N PHE A 97 12.55 -6.00 0.60
CA PHE A 97 11.12 -5.78 0.72
C PHE A 97 10.78 -5.10 2.05
N GLY A 98 9.74 -4.28 2.01
CA GLY A 98 9.27 -3.56 3.19
C GLY A 98 8.05 -2.72 2.88
N HIS A 99 7.79 -1.75 3.74
CA HIS A 99 6.72 -0.77 3.51
C HIS A 99 7.24 0.65 3.72
N VAL A 100 6.62 1.61 3.04
CA VAL A 100 6.86 3.04 3.19
C VAL A 100 5.60 3.70 3.73
N THR A 101 5.78 4.67 4.63
CA THR A 101 4.70 5.51 5.14
C THR A 101 4.78 6.89 4.50
N ILE A 102 3.75 7.27 3.76
CA ILE A 102 3.67 8.57 3.09
C ILE A 102 2.50 9.41 3.59
N SER A 103 2.60 10.73 3.45
CA SER A 103 1.51 11.65 3.79
C SER A 103 0.37 11.57 2.77
N HIS A 104 -0.84 11.95 3.19
CA HIS A 104 -1.99 12.02 2.28
C HIS A 104 -1.77 12.94 1.07
N ARG A 105 -1.02 14.04 1.24
CA ARG A 105 -0.70 14.96 0.13
C ARG A 105 0.20 14.27 -0.90
N LEU A 106 1.22 13.56 -0.43
CA LEU A 106 2.13 12.82 -1.31
C LEU A 106 1.41 11.67 -2.03
N LYS A 107 0.49 10.99 -1.36
CA LYS A 107 -0.33 9.94 -2.00
C LYS A 107 -1.16 10.50 -3.17
N LYS A 108 -1.73 11.69 -3.02
CA LYS A 108 -2.46 12.34 -4.13
C LYS A 108 -1.54 12.64 -5.31
N GLN A 109 -0.36 13.21 -5.05
CA GLN A 109 0.64 13.47 -6.10
C GLN A 109 1.10 12.18 -6.79
N LEU A 110 1.23 11.09 -6.03
CA LEU A 110 1.57 9.77 -6.53
C LEU A 110 0.48 9.22 -7.45
N ASP A 111 -0.80 9.32 -7.06
CA ASP A 111 -1.92 8.87 -7.90
C ASP A 111 -2.00 9.68 -9.19
N ASP A 112 -1.87 11.00 -9.11
CA ASP A 112 -1.85 11.90 -10.27
C ASP A 112 -0.66 11.56 -11.20
N LEU A 113 0.51 11.23 -10.65
CA LEU A 113 1.68 10.78 -11.41
C LEU A 113 1.43 9.44 -12.10
N MET A 114 0.87 8.46 -11.39
CA MET A 114 0.57 7.14 -11.96
C MET A 114 -0.45 7.22 -13.08
N GLU A 115 -1.49 8.04 -12.92
CA GLU A 115 -2.49 8.27 -13.96
C GLU A 115 -1.86 8.92 -15.21
N LYS A 116 -0.99 9.92 -15.03
CA LYS A 116 -0.24 10.52 -16.15
C LYS A 116 0.62 9.50 -16.89
N ILE A 117 1.31 8.60 -16.18
CA ILE A 117 2.14 7.57 -16.81
C ILE A 117 1.28 6.56 -17.58
N ARG A 118 0.16 6.13 -17.00
CA ARG A 118 -0.79 5.25 -17.70
C ARG A 118 -1.33 5.90 -18.97
N ASN A 119 -1.70 7.18 -18.92
CA ASN A 119 -2.28 7.88 -20.06
C ASN A 119 -1.26 8.21 -21.16
N ASN A 120 -0.02 8.58 -20.78
CA ASN A 120 0.99 9.02 -21.74
C ASN A 120 1.80 7.86 -22.32
N GLU A 121 2.16 6.88 -21.49
CA GLU A 121 3.08 5.79 -21.86
C GLU A 121 2.35 4.45 -22.04
N GLY A 122 1.11 4.33 -21.58
CA GLY A 122 0.35 3.08 -21.65
C GLY A 122 0.85 1.99 -20.70
N VAL A 123 1.69 2.36 -19.72
CA VAL A 123 2.31 1.44 -18.77
C VAL A 123 1.63 1.57 -17.41
N ASP A 124 1.30 0.44 -16.76
CA ASP A 124 0.79 0.45 -15.39
C ASP A 124 1.95 0.41 -14.36
N PRO A 125 2.16 1.48 -13.56
CA PRO A 125 3.29 1.60 -12.64
C PRO A 125 3.41 0.50 -11.57
N ILE A 126 2.31 -0.19 -11.28
CA ILE A 126 2.18 -1.18 -10.20
C ILE A 126 2.19 -2.62 -10.77
N SER A 127 2.18 -2.78 -12.09
CA SER A 127 2.17 -4.10 -12.73
C SER A 127 3.38 -4.95 -12.33
N ILE A 128 3.18 -6.26 -12.28
CA ILE A 128 4.23 -7.24 -12.03
C ILE A 128 5.25 -7.20 -13.17
N GLU A 129 4.77 -7.12 -14.41
CA GLU A 129 5.61 -7.18 -15.62
C GLU A 129 6.23 -5.83 -15.99
N GLN A 130 5.46 -4.74 -15.81
CA GLN A 130 5.83 -3.41 -16.30
C GLN A 130 5.91 -2.34 -15.21
N GLY A 131 6.07 -2.77 -13.96
CA GLY A 131 6.22 -1.83 -12.84
C GLY A 131 7.39 -0.87 -13.05
N ILE A 132 7.41 0.23 -12.31
CA ILE A 132 8.39 1.31 -12.54
C ILE A 132 9.10 1.70 -11.25
N TRP A 133 10.30 2.24 -11.40
CA TRP A 133 11.01 2.85 -10.27
C TRP A 133 10.50 4.28 -10.01
N LEU A 134 10.19 4.56 -8.76
CA LEU A 134 9.74 5.86 -8.28
C LEU A 134 10.75 6.41 -7.27
N SER A 135 11.05 7.69 -7.40
CA SER A 135 11.90 8.43 -6.49
C SER A 135 11.04 9.26 -5.55
N PHE A 136 11.18 9.02 -4.26
CA PHE A 136 10.60 9.83 -3.20
C PHE A 136 11.68 10.71 -2.60
N ARG A 137 11.42 12.02 -2.54
CA ARG A 137 12.32 12.97 -1.90
C ARG A 137 11.58 13.75 -0.83
N ARG A 138 12.25 13.95 0.31
CA ARG A 138 11.80 14.84 1.36
C ARG A 138 12.70 16.07 1.41
N THR A 139 12.12 17.24 1.18
CA THR A 139 12.82 18.53 1.21
C THR A 139 12.22 19.43 2.28
N GLY A 140 13.03 20.32 2.86
CA GLY A 140 12.57 21.28 3.85
C GLY A 140 13.26 21.21 5.20
N LYS A 141 12.82 22.05 6.14
CA LYS A 141 13.32 22.11 7.52
C LYS A 141 12.17 22.25 8.50
N LYS A 142 12.19 21.45 9.57
CA LYS A 142 11.25 21.51 10.71
C LYS A 142 9.78 21.41 10.30
N LEU A 143 9.09 22.56 10.21
CA LEU A 143 7.64 22.64 9.98
C LEU A 143 7.28 22.75 8.48
N SER A 144 8.23 23.10 7.62
CA SER A 144 8.01 23.21 6.17
C SER A 144 8.65 22.03 5.47
N VAL A 145 8.10 20.83 5.70
CA VAL A 145 8.51 19.61 5.02
C VAL A 145 7.63 19.42 3.80
N VAL A 146 8.26 19.33 2.63
CA VAL A 146 7.64 19.06 1.34
C VAL A 146 8.17 17.74 0.83
N ASP A 147 7.27 16.76 0.77
CA ASP A 147 7.53 15.49 0.12
C ASP A 147 7.20 15.61 -1.37
N THR A 148 8.04 15.08 -2.24
CA THR A 148 7.82 15.00 -3.69
C THR A 148 8.04 13.57 -4.18
N VAL A 149 7.36 13.23 -5.28
CA VAL A 149 7.48 11.93 -5.95
C VAL A 149 7.66 12.13 -7.45
N GLU A 150 8.62 11.42 -8.02
CA GLU A 150 9.00 11.52 -9.43
C GLU A 150 9.25 10.12 -10.00
N ALA A 151 8.96 9.92 -11.28
CA ALA A 151 9.33 8.69 -11.98
C ALA A 151 10.82 8.72 -12.35
N VAL A 152 11.50 7.58 -12.22
CA VAL A 152 12.92 7.46 -12.58
C VAL A 152 13.03 7.17 -14.07
N TYR A 153 13.79 7.98 -14.79
CA TYR A 153 14.09 7.81 -16.21
C TYR A 153 15.56 7.47 -16.42
N ASN A 154 15.84 6.53 -17.33
CA ASN A 154 17.17 6.26 -17.86
C ASN A 154 17.41 7.13 -19.10
N ARG A 155 18.66 7.56 -19.29
CA ARG A 155 19.06 8.26 -20.50
C ARG A 155 19.62 7.24 -21.49
N GLU A 156 18.89 6.98 -22.56
CA GLU A 156 19.31 6.05 -23.61
C GLU A 156 19.47 6.79 -24.95
N GLU A 157 20.41 6.33 -25.78
CA GLU A 157 20.67 6.92 -27.08
C GLU A 157 20.04 6.06 -28.17
N LEU A 158 18.81 6.40 -28.55
CA LEU A 158 18.08 5.74 -29.63
C LEU A 158 18.27 6.56 -30.90
N ASN A 159 18.88 5.97 -31.92
CA ASN A 159 19.12 6.59 -33.23
C ASN A 159 19.92 7.92 -33.15
N GLY A 160 20.91 8.00 -32.24
CA GLY A 160 21.77 9.18 -32.07
C GLY A 160 21.08 10.37 -31.39
N ARG A 161 19.89 10.19 -30.81
CA ARG A 161 19.21 11.19 -29.96
C ARG A 161 19.11 10.66 -28.54
N LYS A 162 19.49 11.49 -27.56
CA LYS A 162 19.35 11.18 -26.13
C LYS A 162 17.88 11.33 -25.74
N VAL A 163 17.20 10.22 -25.51
CA VAL A 163 15.81 10.16 -25.06
C VAL A 163 15.80 9.68 -23.61
N ASN A 164 14.90 10.26 -22.81
CA ASN A 164 14.64 9.77 -21.46
C ASN A 164 13.62 8.64 -21.56
N VAL A 165 14.05 7.41 -21.26
CA VAL A 165 13.21 6.21 -21.29
C VAL A 165 12.83 5.86 -19.85
N LEU A 166 11.56 5.54 -19.61
CA LEU A 166 11.10 5.19 -18.26
C LEU A 166 11.85 3.96 -17.74
N LYS A 167 12.36 4.04 -16.51
CA LYS A 167 13.09 2.92 -15.91
C LYS A 167 12.10 1.88 -15.39
N VAL A 168 11.81 0.91 -16.25
CA VAL A 168 10.98 -0.25 -15.89
C VAL A 168 11.69 -1.14 -14.86
N ALA A 169 10.89 -1.76 -14.04
CA ALA A 169 11.23 -2.72 -13.02
C ALA A 169 10.24 -3.88 -13.21
N PRO A 170 10.57 -4.97 -13.90
CA PRO A 170 9.79 -6.20 -13.87
C PRO A 170 10.08 -6.99 -12.59
N LEU A 171 9.08 -7.65 -11.98
CA LEU A 171 9.30 -8.54 -10.82
C LEU A 171 9.55 -9.94 -11.35
N THR A 172 10.52 -10.65 -10.79
CA THR A 172 10.71 -12.08 -11.03
C THR A 172 9.77 -12.90 -10.14
N ASP A 173 9.45 -14.14 -10.54
CA ASP A 173 8.59 -15.04 -9.75
C ASP A 173 9.15 -15.32 -8.35
N GLN A 174 10.49 -15.38 -8.23
CA GLN A 174 11.15 -15.50 -6.95
C GLN A 174 10.90 -14.27 -6.07
N GLN A 175 11.03 -13.06 -6.63
CA GLN A 175 10.75 -11.82 -5.91
C GLN A 175 9.28 -11.70 -5.50
N VAL A 176 8.34 -12.19 -6.32
CA VAL A 176 6.92 -12.23 -5.94
C VAL A 176 6.72 -13.17 -4.74
N SER A 177 7.34 -14.35 -4.76
CA SER A 177 7.29 -15.31 -3.66
C SER A 177 7.92 -14.74 -2.39
N ASP A 178 9.08 -14.11 -2.53
CA ASP A 178 9.81 -13.47 -1.42
C ASP A 178 9.00 -12.29 -0.85
N ALA A 179 8.35 -11.48 -1.70
CA ALA A 179 7.48 -10.40 -1.27
C ALA A 179 6.29 -10.90 -0.44
N LEU A 180 5.67 -12.02 -0.83
CA LEU A 180 4.57 -12.61 -0.06
C LEU A 180 5.02 -13.09 1.34
N VAL A 181 6.26 -13.57 1.45
CA VAL A 181 6.82 -13.99 2.75
C VAL A 181 7.25 -12.77 3.58
N GLN A 182 8.02 -11.85 2.99
CA GLN A 182 8.71 -10.78 3.71
C GLN A 182 7.83 -9.53 3.97
N CYS A 183 6.94 -9.16 3.05
CA CYS A 183 6.08 -7.99 3.25
C CYS A 183 5.05 -8.25 4.36
N HIS A 184 4.71 -7.21 5.13
CA HIS A 184 3.62 -7.32 6.09
C HIS A 184 2.27 -7.27 5.38
N ASP A 185 1.24 -7.84 6.01
CA ASP A 185 -0.13 -7.53 5.59
C ASP A 185 -0.42 -6.09 6.01
N LEU A 186 -0.69 -5.20 5.06
CA LEU A 186 -0.90 -3.79 5.38
C LEU A 186 -2.05 -3.60 6.37
N THR A 187 -3.08 -4.44 6.34
CA THR A 187 -4.24 -4.37 7.26
C THR A 187 -3.86 -4.61 8.73
N GLU A 188 -2.74 -5.30 8.98
CA GLU A 188 -2.23 -5.61 10.32
C GLU A 188 -1.23 -4.57 10.84
N ILE A 189 -0.72 -3.66 9.98
CA ILE A 189 0.24 -2.61 10.40
C ILE A 189 -0.39 -1.69 11.45
N VAL A 190 -1.65 -1.34 11.23
CA VAL A 190 -2.39 -0.43 12.09
C VAL A 190 -3.10 -1.24 13.16
N ARG A 191 -2.76 -0.97 14.42
CA ARG A 191 -3.52 -1.52 15.55
C ARG A 191 -4.94 -0.99 15.48
N SER A 192 -5.90 -1.91 15.33
CA SER A 192 -7.32 -1.62 15.47
C SER A 192 -7.81 -2.17 16.80
N ILE A 193 -8.68 -1.41 17.47
CA ILE A 193 -9.36 -1.84 18.68
C ILE A 193 -10.64 -2.56 18.23
N SER A 194 -10.83 -3.80 18.67
CA SER A 194 -12.08 -4.53 18.41
C SER A 194 -13.25 -3.90 19.17
N ILE A 195 -14.48 -4.16 18.72
CA ILE A 195 -15.71 -3.66 19.38
C ILE A 195 -15.75 -4.13 20.84
N ASP A 196 -15.35 -5.38 21.10
CA ASP A 196 -15.32 -5.93 22.47
C ASP A 196 -14.31 -5.20 23.35
N GLN A 197 -13.14 -4.86 22.83
CA GLN A 197 -12.16 -4.04 23.55
C GLN A 197 -12.66 -2.61 23.78
N MET A 198 -13.40 -2.05 22.82
CA MET A 198 -14.03 -0.75 23.00
C MET A 198 -15.07 -0.81 24.13
N ASN A 199 -15.90 -1.85 24.18
CA ASN A 199 -16.85 -2.07 25.26
C ASN A 199 -16.15 -2.27 26.62
N LEU A 200 -15.03 -2.98 26.65
CA LEU A 200 -14.20 -3.12 27.85
C LEU A 200 -13.60 -1.78 28.30
N LEU A 201 -13.12 -0.95 27.37
CA LEU A 201 -12.61 0.39 27.70
C LEU A 201 -13.72 1.30 28.24
N VAL A 202 -14.91 1.27 27.62
CA VAL A 202 -16.07 2.07 28.05
C VAL A 202 -16.58 1.62 29.43
N GLY A 203 -16.55 0.32 29.71
CA GLY A 203 -16.94 -0.25 31.00
C GLY A 203 -15.84 -0.24 32.07
N SER A 204 -14.61 0.11 31.72
CA SER A 204 -13.48 0.14 32.66
C SER A 204 -13.59 1.29 33.65
N SER A 205 -12.99 1.11 34.83
CA SER A 205 -12.93 2.14 35.87
C SER A 205 -12.09 3.37 35.49
N GLY A 206 -11.40 3.32 34.34
CA GLY A 206 -10.40 4.29 33.93
C GLY A 206 -9.03 4.06 34.58
N ASP A 207 -8.87 2.99 35.36
CA ASP A 207 -7.58 2.60 35.93
C ASP A 207 -6.56 2.29 34.81
N PRO A 208 -5.37 2.93 34.80
CA PRO A 208 -4.38 2.75 33.75
C PRO A 208 -4.00 1.28 33.51
N GLU A 209 -3.96 0.44 34.55
CA GLU A 209 -3.61 -0.97 34.39
C GLU A 209 -4.70 -1.78 33.67
N GLU A 210 -5.99 -1.46 33.89
CA GLU A 210 -7.10 -2.08 33.16
C GLU A 210 -7.08 -1.66 31.69
N VAL A 211 -6.88 -0.37 31.43
CA VAL A 211 -6.76 0.18 30.08
C VAL A 211 -5.60 -0.50 29.33
N ASP A 212 -4.42 -0.61 29.96
CA ASP A 212 -3.26 -1.28 29.37
C ASP A 212 -3.51 -2.76 29.10
N LYS A 213 -4.22 -3.47 29.98
CA LYS A 213 -4.64 -4.87 29.74
C LYS A 213 -5.54 -4.97 28.50
N VAL A 214 -6.49 -4.04 28.34
CA VAL A 214 -7.39 -4.05 27.17
C VAL A 214 -6.64 -3.75 25.88
N PHE A 215 -5.68 -2.82 25.88
CA PHE A 215 -4.82 -2.57 24.72
C PHE A 215 -3.86 -3.74 24.43
N ALA A 216 -3.37 -4.43 25.46
CA ALA A 216 -2.53 -5.61 25.31
C ALA A 216 -3.29 -6.79 24.66
N LEU A 217 -4.60 -6.94 24.92
CA LEU A 217 -5.46 -7.92 24.23
C LEU A 217 -5.54 -7.70 22.71
N GLY A 218 -5.24 -6.50 22.18
CA GLY A 218 -5.28 -6.23 20.74
C GLY A 218 -3.94 -6.47 20.07
N SER A 219 -2.87 -6.58 20.88
CA SER A 219 -1.52 -6.78 20.41
C SER A 219 -1.20 -8.25 20.10
N PHE A 220 -2.22 -9.12 19.99
CA PHE A 220 -2.03 -10.54 19.69
C PHE A 220 -1.12 -10.68 18.49
N SER A 221 0.11 -11.07 18.81
CA SER A 221 1.14 -11.40 17.86
C SER A 221 0.54 -12.39 16.87
N ARG A 222 0.86 -12.23 15.59
CA ARG A 222 0.50 -13.13 14.49
C ARG A 222 0.65 -14.62 14.86
N THR A 223 1.57 -14.92 15.78
CA THR A 223 1.83 -16.21 16.42
C THR A 223 0.62 -16.84 17.13
N ASP A 224 -0.24 -16.07 17.80
CA ASP A 224 -1.42 -16.61 18.50
C ASP A 224 -2.59 -16.89 17.54
N ARG A 225 -2.69 -16.12 16.44
CA ARG A 225 -3.68 -16.35 15.38
C ARG A 225 -3.31 -17.56 14.51
N GLU A 226 -2.04 -17.73 14.16
CA GLU A 226 -1.54 -18.94 13.49
C GLU A 226 -1.64 -20.18 14.39
N ARG A 227 -1.40 -20.06 15.71
CA ARG A 227 -1.64 -21.16 16.66
C ARG A 227 -3.10 -21.54 16.79
N SER A 228 -4.02 -20.57 16.74
CA SER A 228 -5.46 -20.86 16.82
C SER A 228 -6.04 -21.38 15.50
N ALA A 229 -5.51 -20.96 14.34
CA ALA A 229 -5.84 -21.53 13.04
C ALA A 229 -5.34 -22.99 12.90
N SER A 230 -4.07 -23.25 13.22
CA SER A 230 -3.51 -24.61 13.21
C SER A 230 -4.16 -25.54 14.25
N ARG A 231 -4.59 -25.02 15.41
CA ARG A 231 -5.37 -25.79 16.39
C ARG A 231 -6.77 -26.15 15.88
N ARG A 232 -7.40 -25.27 15.09
CA ARG A 232 -8.69 -25.56 14.44
C ARG A 232 -8.55 -26.60 13.33
N GLU A 233 -7.51 -26.52 12.51
CA GLU A 233 -7.22 -27.51 11.46
C GLU A 233 -6.86 -28.89 12.05
N ALA A 234 -6.06 -28.94 13.12
CA ALA A 234 -5.76 -30.18 13.83
C ALA A 234 -7.01 -30.82 14.46
N SER A 235 -7.95 -29.99 14.96
CA SER A 235 -9.23 -30.49 15.50
C SER A 235 -10.20 -30.97 14.41
N ALA A 236 -10.14 -30.40 13.20
CA ALA A 236 -10.94 -30.82 12.05
C ALA A 236 -10.41 -32.12 11.41
N GLN A 237 -9.09 -32.33 11.41
CA GLN A 237 -8.51 -33.61 10.99
C GLN A 237 -8.79 -34.73 12.00
N ALA A 238 -8.81 -34.44 13.31
CA ALA A 238 -9.16 -35.43 14.33
C ALA A 238 -10.62 -35.94 14.22
N THR A 239 -11.57 -35.08 13.81
CA THR A 239 -12.96 -35.50 13.53
C THR A 239 -13.10 -36.26 12.21
N ALA A 240 -12.26 -35.99 11.20
CA ALA A 240 -12.25 -36.76 9.96
C ALA A 240 -11.75 -38.21 10.14
N TYR A 241 -10.77 -38.44 11.02
CA TYR A 241 -10.30 -39.81 11.32
C TYR A 241 -11.24 -40.63 12.19
N THR A 242 -12.17 -39.99 12.93
CA THR A 242 -13.15 -40.71 13.76
C THR A 242 -14.43 -41.06 12.97
N ALA A 243 -14.69 -40.41 11.83
CA ALA A 243 -15.81 -40.73 10.95
C ALA A 243 -15.48 -41.82 9.91
N ALA A 244 -14.19 -42.08 9.63
CA ALA A 244 -13.77 -43.12 8.69
C ALA A 244 -13.62 -44.52 9.31
N ALA A 245 -13.73 -44.66 10.63
CA ALA A 245 -13.57 -45.96 11.33
C ALA A 245 -14.86 -46.80 11.43
N LYS A 246 -15.97 -46.39 10.78
CA LYS A 246 -17.26 -47.14 10.84
C LYS A 246 -17.83 -47.58 9.49
N THR A 247 -16.98 -47.70 8.47
CA THR A 247 -17.35 -48.41 7.25
C THR A 247 -16.08 -48.87 6.56
N VAL A 248 -15.77 -50.16 6.67
CA VAL A 248 -15.27 -51.07 5.63
C VAL A 248 -14.90 -52.37 6.32
N ALA A 249 -15.80 -53.34 6.21
CA ALA A 249 -15.42 -54.74 6.15
C ALA A 249 -15.56 -55.15 4.67
N VAL A 250 -14.62 -55.99 4.22
CA VAL A 250 -14.56 -56.67 2.90
C VAL A 250 -14.14 -55.70 1.76
N THR A 251 -13.07 -55.88 0.98
CA THR A 251 -12.46 -57.10 0.42
C THR A 251 -11.03 -56.80 0.00
N ASN A 252 -10.17 -57.80 0.16
CA ASN A 252 -8.74 -57.83 -0.13
C ASN A 252 -8.49 -58.08 -1.63
N VAL A 253 -7.72 -57.24 -2.34
CA VAL A 253 -7.13 -57.56 -3.66
C VAL A 253 -5.73 -56.92 -3.78
N ALA A 254 -4.80 -57.72 -4.30
CA ALA A 254 -3.35 -57.55 -4.41
C ALA A 254 -2.89 -56.42 -5.38
N PRO A 255 -1.60 -56.00 -5.32
CA PRO A 255 -1.09 -54.82 -6.02
C PRO A 255 -0.59 -55.15 -7.44
N ALA A 256 -0.91 -54.29 -8.40
CA ALA A 256 -0.31 -54.27 -9.74
C ALA A 256 0.58 -53.04 -9.89
N THR A 257 1.85 -53.27 -10.21
CA THR A 257 2.86 -52.32 -10.65
C THR A 257 2.66 -51.92 -12.11
N THR A 258 2.57 -50.62 -12.41
CA THR A 258 2.62 -50.02 -13.76
C THR A 258 3.26 -48.64 -13.60
N SER A 259 4.53 -48.44 -13.94
CA SER A 259 5.14 -48.18 -15.26
C SER A 259 5.16 -46.67 -15.61
N ASP A 260 6.12 -45.96 -15.01
CA ASP A 260 6.40 -44.53 -15.21
C ASP A 260 7.04 -44.18 -16.58
N GLN A 261 7.09 -45.12 -17.54
CA GLN A 261 7.80 -44.91 -18.82
C GLN A 261 6.94 -44.31 -19.95
N ASP A 262 5.62 -44.19 -19.78
CA ASP A 262 4.74 -43.69 -20.84
C ASP A 262 4.47 -42.17 -20.77
N GLU A 263 4.75 -41.52 -19.64
CA GLU A 263 4.51 -40.08 -19.48
C GLU A 263 5.58 -39.20 -20.16
N GLU A 264 6.84 -39.67 -20.20
CA GLU A 264 7.95 -38.92 -20.81
C GLU A 264 7.83 -38.84 -22.35
N ALA A 265 7.32 -39.91 -22.97
CA ALA A 265 7.07 -39.95 -24.42
C ALA A 265 5.93 -38.99 -24.84
N LEU A 266 4.89 -38.85 -24.00
CA LEU A 266 3.78 -37.92 -24.24
C LEU A 266 4.22 -36.45 -24.12
N LEU A 267 5.16 -36.14 -23.22
CA LEU A 267 5.71 -34.79 -23.06
C LEU A 267 6.59 -34.36 -24.23
N MET A 268 7.41 -35.26 -24.78
CA MET A 268 8.21 -34.96 -25.97
C MET A 268 7.37 -34.74 -27.23
N ALA A 269 6.28 -35.50 -27.41
CA ALA A 269 5.37 -35.31 -28.54
C ALA A 269 4.67 -33.94 -28.52
N LYS A 270 4.30 -33.43 -27.33
CA LYS A 270 3.70 -32.09 -27.19
C LYS A 270 4.68 -30.96 -27.52
N LEU A 271 5.96 -31.08 -27.15
CA LEU A 271 6.96 -30.05 -27.45
C LEU A 271 7.29 -29.94 -28.96
N ALA A 272 7.26 -31.07 -29.68
CA ALA A 272 7.44 -31.07 -31.13
C ALA A 272 6.31 -30.32 -31.88
N ALA A 273 5.06 -30.48 -31.43
CA ALA A 273 3.91 -29.79 -32.02
C ALA A 273 3.97 -28.25 -31.83
N ILE A 274 4.45 -27.79 -30.66
CA ILE A 274 4.60 -26.36 -30.38
C ILE A 274 5.68 -25.72 -31.28
N ARG A 275 6.77 -26.44 -31.58
CA ARG A 275 7.82 -25.94 -32.49
C ARG A 275 7.34 -25.81 -33.93
N ALA A 276 6.48 -26.72 -34.41
CA ALA A 276 5.92 -26.65 -35.76
C ALA A 276 4.96 -25.44 -35.93
N ASN A 277 4.16 -25.11 -34.92
CA ASN A 277 3.26 -23.95 -34.99
C ASN A 277 4.00 -22.61 -34.92
N LYS A 278 5.13 -22.53 -34.20
CA LYS A 278 5.94 -21.31 -34.12
C LYS A 278 6.60 -20.94 -35.46
N GLN A 279 6.91 -21.92 -36.31
CA GLN A 279 7.47 -21.66 -37.64
C GLN A 279 6.43 -21.18 -38.67
N LYS A 280 5.14 -21.49 -38.49
CA LYS A 280 4.07 -20.99 -39.38
C LYS A 280 3.73 -19.51 -39.17
N MET A 281 4.04 -18.93 -38.01
CA MET A 281 3.68 -17.53 -37.71
C MET A 281 4.72 -16.49 -38.18
N VAL A 282 5.88 -16.90 -38.70
CA VAL A 282 6.96 -15.98 -39.12
C VAL A 282 6.93 -15.66 -40.63
N ALA A 283 6.06 -16.30 -41.41
CA ALA A 283 6.07 -16.21 -42.87
C ALA A 283 5.05 -15.20 -43.47
N THR A 284 4.51 -14.25 -42.71
CA THR A 284 3.46 -13.35 -43.23
C THR A 284 3.58 -11.91 -42.74
N THR A 285 4.64 -11.20 -43.14
CA THR A 285 4.64 -9.72 -43.16
C THR A 285 5.82 -9.17 -43.96
N THR A 286 5.69 -9.14 -45.29
CA THR A 286 6.49 -8.23 -46.14
C THR A 286 5.65 -7.74 -47.32
N THR A 287 5.10 -6.53 -47.20
CA THR A 287 4.71 -5.72 -48.35
C THR A 287 5.11 -4.26 -48.08
N PRO A 288 5.99 -3.66 -48.89
CA PRO A 288 6.36 -2.25 -48.79
C PRO A 288 5.41 -1.39 -49.63
N ALA A 289 4.79 -0.37 -49.02
CA ALA A 289 3.98 0.63 -49.72
C ALA A 289 4.69 1.99 -49.73
N THR A 290 4.98 2.42 -50.95
CA THR A 290 5.53 3.68 -51.45
C THR A 290 4.72 4.92 -51.03
N PRO A 291 5.35 6.10 -50.84
CA PRO A 291 4.67 7.31 -50.36
C PRO A 291 4.07 8.16 -51.49
N PRO A 292 3.05 8.99 -51.19
CA PRO A 292 2.80 10.19 -51.98
C PRO A 292 3.07 11.47 -51.17
N ALA A 293 3.53 12.46 -51.93
CA ALA A 293 3.98 13.76 -51.52
C ALA A 293 2.85 14.81 -51.40
N SER A 294 3.24 15.92 -50.76
CA SER A 294 2.85 17.31 -51.04
C SER A 294 1.66 17.97 -50.34
N ALA A 295 2.01 19.10 -49.73
CA ALA A 295 1.33 20.40 -49.66
C ALA A 295 0.09 20.53 -48.78
N THR A 296 0.12 21.48 -47.83
CA THR A 296 -0.23 22.89 -48.08
C THR A 296 -0.11 23.69 -46.78
N ALA A 297 0.53 24.85 -46.87
CA ALA A 297 0.59 25.85 -45.81
C ALA A 297 -0.78 26.52 -45.63
N VAL A 298 -1.27 26.61 -44.39
CA VAL A 298 -2.38 27.50 -44.04
C VAL A 298 -1.98 28.35 -42.84
N THR A 299 -1.72 29.61 -43.15
CA THR A 299 -1.64 30.75 -42.23
C THR A 299 -2.99 30.91 -41.53
N ALA A 300 -3.03 30.80 -40.20
CA ALA A 300 -4.22 31.09 -39.41
C ALA A 300 -3.97 32.25 -38.45
N THR A 301 -4.71 33.31 -38.73
CA THR A 301 -4.84 34.59 -38.06
C THR A 301 -5.14 34.46 -36.57
N SER A 302 -4.40 35.25 -35.77
CA SER A 302 -4.62 35.49 -34.35
C SER A 302 -5.97 36.17 -34.09
N VAL A 303 -6.85 35.50 -33.35
CA VAL A 303 -8.07 36.07 -32.76
C VAL A 303 -7.74 36.48 -31.32
N PRO A 304 -8.00 37.73 -30.89
CA PRO A 304 -7.76 38.14 -29.51
C PRO A 304 -8.79 37.55 -28.54
N GLU A 305 -8.24 36.97 -27.47
CA GLU A 305 -8.91 36.37 -26.32
C GLU A 305 -9.66 37.44 -25.49
N PRO A 306 -10.95 37.25 -25.15
CA PRO A 306 -11.68 38.16 -24.28
C PRO A 306 -11.29 37.95 -22.81
N GLN A 307 -10.88 39.04 -22.15
CA GLN A 307 -10.52 39.05 -20.73
C GLN A 307 -11.73 38.68 -19.83
N PRO A 308 -11.52 37.88 -18.76
CA PRO A 308 -12.56 37.60 -17.79
C PRO A 308 -12.81 38.83 -16.88
N THR A 309 -14.06 39.23 -16.81
CA THR A 309 -14.57 40.26 -15.91
C THR A 309 -14.43 39.82 -14.44
N LYS A 310 -13.80 40.67 -13.63
CA LYS A 310 -13.69 40.49 -12.18
C LYS A 310 -15.06 40.70 -11.52
N THR A 311 -15.66 39.63 -11.00
CA THR A 311 -16.81 39.71 -10.11
C THR A 311 -16.30 39.96 -8.68
N THR A 312 -16.45 41.20 -8.20
CA THR A 312 -16.18 41.59 -6.81
C THR A 312 -17.32 41.11 -5.92
N THR A 313 -17.14 39.96 -5.27
CA THR A 313 -18.04 39.53 -4.18
C THR A 313 -17.65 40.27 -2.91
N LYS A 314 -18.50 41.20 -2.46
CA LYS A 314 -18.40 41.87 -1.16
C LYS A 314 -18.50 40.83 -0.04
N ASN A 315 -17.45 40.70 0.76
CA ASN A 315 -17.42 39.89 1.96
C ASN A 315 -18.02 40.72 3.12
N VAL A 316 -19.16 40.29 3.66
CA VAL A 316 -19.89 40.97 4.77
C VAL A 316 -19.73 40.16 6.06
N MET A 317 -18.50 39.77 6.40
CA MET A 317 -18.17 39.18 7.69
C MET A 317 -16.78 39.65 8.13
N ALA A 318 -16.72 40.84 8.74
CA ALA A 318 -15.52 41.28 9.46
C ALA A 318 -15.84 42.44 10.42
N GLU A 319 -16.77 42.26 11.35
CA GLU A 319 -16.81 43.04 12.59
C GLU A 319 -17.30 42.15 13.74
N LEU A 320 -16.40 41.31 14.25
CA LEU A 320 -16.48 40.79 15.62
C LEU A 320 -15.18 41.22 16.30
N PRO A 321 -15.23 42.03 17.38
CA PRO A 321 -14.03 42.53 18.04
C PRO A 321 -13.23 41.40 18.70
N GLU A 322 -11.93 41.35 18.41
CA GLU A 322 -10.98 40.32 18.88
C GLU A 322 -10.77 40.34 20.41
N ASP A 323 -11.21 41.41 21.09
CA ASP A 323 -10.93 41.66 22.51
C ASP A 323 -11.71 40.75 23.48
N LYS A 324 -12.63 39.92 23.01
CA LYS A 324 -13.38 38.96 23.87
C LYS A 324 -12.84 37.53 23.88
N PHE A 325 -11.84 37.21 23.06
CA PHE A 325 -11.35 35.83 22.95
C PHE A 325 -10.31 35.46 24.04
N LEU A 326 -9.68 36.45 24.67
CA LEU A 326 -8.62 36.24 25.67
C LEU A 326 -9.13 36.11 27.12
N GLU A 327 -10.30 36.64 27.46
CA GLU A 327 -10.84 36.54 28.84
C GLU A 327 -11.35 35.14 29.21
N LEU A 328 -11.51 34.23 28.24
CA LEU A 328 -12.02 32.87 28.46
C LEU A 328 -10.95 31.81 28.75
N PHE A 329 -9.66 32.17 28.73
CA PHE A 329 -8.55 31.23 28.92
C PHE A 329 -7.70 31.46 30.17
N GLU A 330 -8.02 32.46 31.01
CA GLU A 330 -7.33 32.75 32.29
C GLU A 330 -8.20 32.50 33.53
N SER A 331 -9.24 31.65 33.45
CA SER A 331 -10.04 31.21 34.61
C SER A 331 -9.94 29.71 34.84
#